data_AF-A0A5T2YNT3-F1
#
_entry.id   AF-A0A5T2YNT3-F1
#
_cell.length_a   1.000
_cell.length_b   1.000
_cell.length_c   1.000
_cell.angle_alpha   90.00
_cell.angle_beta   90.00
_cell.angle_gamma   90.00
#
_symmetry.space_group_name_H-M   'P 1'
#
loop_
_entity.id
_entity.type
_entity.pdbx_description
1 polymer ?
#
loop_
_entity_poly.entity_id
_entity_poly.type
_entity_poly.pdbx_seq_one_letter_code
_entity_poly.pdbx_strand_id
1 'polypeptide(L)'
;IGFGGLLSNIPEAGLALTALESLLAHHDAGQLAVIAAKLHCAPDVHAIKEALALALPSVQNQMENLAVDMGYTPGVLALFYKVAIGSGVAPLVIFMGVGAMTDFGPLLANPRTLLLGAAAQFGIFATVLGALTLNYFGLISFTLPQAAAIGIIGGADGP
;
A
#
# COMPACT_ATOMS: atom_id res chain seq x y z
N ILE A 1 10.22 6.94 7.51
CA ILE A 1 10.01 5.49 7.36
C ILE A 1 10.42 4.71 8.62
N GLY A 2 11.69 4.71 9.04
CA GLY A 2 12.15 3.92 10.20
C GLY A 2 11.38 4.16 11.52
N PHE A 3 11.20 5.41 11.94
CA PHE A 3 10.43 5.72 13.15
C PHE A 3 8.94 5.37 13.02
N GLY A 4 8.36 5.52 11.83
CA GLY A 4 7.00 5.06 11.55
C GLY A 4 6.88 3.55 11.76
N GLY A 5 7.87 2.77 11.31
CA GLY A 5 7.94 1.33 11.57
C GLY A 5 7.98 0.99 13.07
N LEU A 6 8.67 1.78 13.90
CA LEU A 6 8.64 1.58 15.36
C LEU A 6 7.24 1.80 15.92
N LEU A 7 6.61 2.92 15.59
CA LEU A 7 5.27 3.25 16.06
C LEU A 7 4.20 2.26 15.59
N SER A 8 4.31 1.75 14.36
CA SER A 8 3.37 0.77 13.80
C SER A 8 3.39 -0.58 14.53
N ASN A 9 4.48 -0.91 15.22
CA ASN A 9 4.69 -2.21 15.85
C ASN A 9 4.69 -2.13 17.39
N ILE A 10 4.25 -1.02 17.99
CA ILE A 10 4.01 -0.99 19.43
C ILE A 10 2.85 -1.95 19.72
N PRO A 11 3.05 -3.00 20.54
CA PRO A 11 2.03 -4.01 20.78
C PRO A 11 0.79 -3.37 21.40
N GLU A 12 -0.39 -3.79 20.93
CA GLU A 12 -1.71 -3.34 21.41
C GLU A 12 -1.99 -1.83 21.28
N ALA A 13 -1.11 -1.05 20.64
CA ALA A 13 -1.31 0.39 20.50
C ALA A 13 -2.19 0.78 19.30
N GLY A 14 -2.30 -0.09 18.28
CA GLY A 14 -3.16 0.13 17.10
C GLY A 14 -2.79 1.32 16.23
N LEU A 15 -1.62 1.95 16.42
CA LEU A 15 -1.28 3.25 15.81
C LEU A 15 -1.30 3.27 14.28
N ALA A 16 -1.01 2.14 13.63
CA ALA A 16 -1.01 1.98 12.18
C ALA A 16 -2.16 1.13 11.64
N LEU A 17 -3.14 0.81 12.48
CA LEU A 17 -4.28 -0.02 12.10
C LEU A 17 -5.50 0.87 11.82
N THR A 18 -6.25 0.54 10.79
CA THR A 18 -7.63 1.05 10.64
C THR A 18 -8.50 0.58 11.82
N ALA A 19 -9.67 1.20 12.03
CA ALA A 19 -10.59 0.76 13.07
C ALA A 19 -11.00 -0.71 12.89
N LEU A 20 -11.22 -1.12 11.64
CA LEU A 20 -11.57 -2.50 11.30
C LEU A 20 -10.39 -3.46 11.52
N GLU A 21 -9.18 -3.13 11.09
CA GLU A 21 -8.01 -3.96 11.38
C GLU A 21 -7.72 -4.08 12.87
N SER A 22 -7.95 -3.00 13.63
CA SER A 22 -7.87 -3.04 15.10
C SER A 22 -8.89 -4.00 15.68
N LEU A 23 -10.15 -3.97 15.22
CA LEU A 23 -11.18 -4.94 15.62
C LEU A 23 -10.73 -6.37 15.32
N LEU A 24 -10.22 -6.63 14.11
CA LEU A 24 -9.72 -7.95 13.73
C LEU A 24 -8.57 -8.40 14.63
N ALA A 25 -7.69 -7.49 15.06
CA ALA A 25 -6.57 -7.80 15.96
C ALA A 25 -6.99 -8.08 17.40
N HIS A 26 -8.16 -7.59 17.85
CA HIS A 26 -8.68 -7.81 19.21
C HIS A 26 -9.34 -9.19 19.40
N HIS A 27 -9.67 -9.89 18.31
CA HIS A 27 -10.22 -11.26 18.32
C HIS A 27 -11.49 -11.49 19.17
N ASP A 28 -12.36 -10.48 19.30
CA ASP A 28 -13.66 -10.68 19.96
C ASP A 28 -14.59 -11.54 19.08
N ALA A 29 -14.99 -12.71 19.59
CA ALA A 29 -15.79 -13.68 18.84
C ALA A 29 -17.16 -13.13 18.41
N GLY A 30 -17.79 -12.29 19.24
CA GLY A 30 -19.07 -11.68 18.92
C GLY A 30 -18.96 -10.66 17.80
N GLN A 31 -17.93 -9.81 17.87
CA GLN A 31 -17.67 -8.78 16.84
C GLN A 31 -17.25 -9.40 15.51
N LEU A 32 -16.39 -10.42 15.52
CA LEU A 32 -16.01 -11.16 14.32
C LEU A 32 -17.21 -11.84 13.66
N ALA A 33 -18.13 -12.41 14.45
CA ALA A 33 -19.37 -12.99 13.92
C ALA A 33 -20.25 -11.94 13.23
N VAL A 34 -20.32 -10.71 13.76
CA VAL A 34 -21.08 -9.61 13.14
C VAL A 34 -20.45 -9.19 11.81
N ILE A 35 -19.12 -9.01 11.76
CA ILE A 35 -18.40 -8.66 10.52
C ILE A 35 -18.57 -9.76 9.46
N ALA A 36 -18.35 -11.01 9.85
CA ALA A 36 -18.48 -12.15 8.95
C ALA A 36 -19.91 -12.34 8.41
N ALA A 37 -20.93 -12.08 9.24
CA ALA A 37 -22.32 -12.11 8.79
C ALA A 37 -22.61 -11.04 7.74
N LYS A 38 -22.01 -9.85 7.85
CA LYS A 38 -22.14 -8.76 6.86
C LYS A 38 -21.36 -9.02 5.57
N LEU A 39 -20.23 -9.71 5.66
CA LEU A 39 -19.39 -10.08 4.52
C LEU A 39 -19.77 -11.44 3.90
N HIS A 40 -20.74 -12.14 4.49
CA HIS A 40 -21.16 -13.49 4.08
C HIS A 40 -20.00 -14.49 4.02
N CYS A 41 -19.10 -14.44 5.00
CA CYS A 41 -17.93 -15.31 5.08
C CYS A 41 -17.87 -16.06 6.43
N ALA A 42 -16.83 -16.88 6.63
CA ALA A 42 -16.57 -17.51 7.92
C ALA A 42 -16.13 -16.46 8.97
N PRO A 43 -16.48 -16.64 10.27
CA PRO A 43 -16.06 -15.77 11.36
C PRO A 43 -14.59 -16.05 11.76
N ASP A 44 -13.70 -15.88 10.81
CA ASP A 44 -12.26 -16.09 10.93
C ASP A 44 -11.51 -14.87 10.36
N VAL A 45 -10.38 -14.51 10.97
CA VAL A 45 -9.60 -13.32 10.62
C VAL A 45 -9.08 -13.40 9.19
N HIS A 46 -8.58 -14.57 8.76
CA HIS A 46 -8.07 -14.75 7.41
C HIS A 46 -9.21 -14.72 6.39
N ALA A 47 -10.30 -15.45 6.65
CA ALA A 47 -11.47 -15.46 5.78
C ALA A 47 -12.08 -14.06 5.60
N ILE A 48 -12.17 -13.27 6.68
CA ILE A 48 -12.66 -11.88 6.63
C ILE A 48 -11.74 -11.01 5.78
N LYS A 49 -10.41 -11.13 5.92
CA LYS A 49 -9.45 -10.36 5.11
C LYS A 49 -9.56 -10.69 3.62
N GLU A 50 -9.70 -11.96 3.27
CA GLU A 50 -9.90 -12.39 1.88
C GLU A 50 -11.22 -11.87 1.31
N ALA A 51 -12.31 -12.01 2.07
CA ALA A 51 -13.62 -11.48 1.66
C ALA A 51 -13.58 -9.96 1.47
N LEU A 52 -12.88 -9.23 2.35
CA LEU A 52 -12.75 -7.79 2.27
C LEU A 52 -11.91 -7.35 1.07
N ALA A 53 -10.82 -8.07 0.76
CA ALA A 53 -9.98 -7.79 -0.41
C ALA A 53 -10.74 -7.92 -1.74
N LEU A 54 -11.77 -8.78 -1.78
CA LEU A 54 -12.65 -8.97 -2.94
C LEU A 54 -13.90 -8.07 -2.92
N ALA A 55 -14.18 -7.41 -1.79
CA ALA A 55 -15.35 -6.57 -1.62
C ALA A 55 -15.21 -5.22 -2.34
N LEU A 56 -16.35 -4.61 -2.68
CA LEU A 56 -16.38 -3.26 -3.23
C LEU A 56 -15.85 -2.24 -2.21
N PRO A 57 -15.18 -1.16 -2.65
CA PRO A 57 -14.70 -0.12 -1.73
C PRO A 57 -15.80 0.49 -0.85
N SER A 58 -17.04 0.59 -1.35
CA SER A 58 -18.18 1.05 -0.56
C SER A 58 -18.51 0.09 0.59
N VAL A 59 -18.42 -1.22 0.36
CA VAL A 59 -18.63 -2.25 1.38
C VAL A 59 -17.50 -2.21 2.41
N GLN A 60 -16.25 -2.06 1.97
CA GLN A 60 -15.10 -1.92 2.88
C GLN A 60 -15.28 -0.71 3.82
N ASN A 61 -15.65 0.46 3.28
CA ASN A 61 -15.93 1.65 4.08
C ASN A 61 -17.10 1.46 5.06
N GLN A 62 -18.14 0.72 4.67
CA GLN A 62 -19.24 0.38 5.58
C GLN A 62 -18.77 -0.52 6.73
N MET A 63 -17.87 -1.47 6.47
CA MET A 63 -17.29 -2.30 7.53
C MET A 63 -16.36 -1.50 8.45
N GLU A 64 -15.59 -0.54 7.91
CA GLU A 64 -14.82 0.40 8.72
C GLU A 64 -15.73 1.22 9.65
N ASN A 65 -16.83 1.77 9.14
CA ASN A 65 -17.79 2.53 9.95
C ASN A 65 -18.42 1.65 11.04
N LEU A 66 -18.77 0.41 10.72
CA LEU A 66 -19.31 -0.53 11.70
C LEU A 66 -18.31 -0.86 12.81
N ALA A 67 -17.01 -0.94 12.50
CA ALA A 67 -15.97 -1.10 13.51
C ALA A 67 -15.86 0.15 14.41
N VAL A 68 -16.05 1.35 13.84
CA VAL A 68 -16.13 2.59 14.63
C VAL A 68 -17.32 2.60 15.57
N ASP A 69 -18.49 2.14 15.10
CA ASP A 69 -19.70 2.01 15.94
C ASP A 69 -19.50 1.03 17.11
N MET A 70 -18.57 0.08 16.98
CA MET A 70 -18.17 -0.85 18.04
C MET A 70 -17.12 -0.29 19.00
N GLY A 71 -16.74 0.99 18.86
CA GLY A 71 -15.84 1.70 19.75
C GLY A 71 -14.37 1.71 19.32
N TYR A 72 -14.03 1.15 18.16
CA TYR A 72 -12.66 1.20 17.63
C TYR A 72 -12.40 2.53 16.92
N THR A 73 -11.25 3.14 17.20
CA THR A 73 -10.82 4.36 16.50
C THR A 73 -9.65 4.04 15.57
N PRO A 74 -9.61 4.59 14.34
CA PRO A 74 -8.44 4.42 13.48
C PRO A 74 -7.17 4.98 14.14
N GLY A 75 -6.08 4.25 14.05
CA GLY A 75 -4.77 4.71 14.49
C GLY A 75 -4.31 5.95 13.72
N VAL A 76 -3.50 6.79 14.37
CA VAL A 76 -3.02 8.06 13.79
C VAL A 76 -2.24 7.84 12.48
N LEU A 77 -1.42 6.79 12.40
CA LEU A 77 -0.67 6.48 11.18
C LEU A 77 -1.58 5.93 10.08
N ALA A 78 -2.67 5.23 10.42
CA ALA A 78 -3.67 4.82 9.44
C ALA A 78 -4.40 6.04 8.84
N LEU A 79 -4.68 7.06 9.65
CA LEU A 79 -5.22 8.34 9.16
C LEU A 79 -4.25 9.06 8.22
N PHE A 80 -2.96 9.12 8.58
CA PHE A 80 -1.94 9.68 7.69
C PHE A 80 -1.83 8.90 6.38
N TYR A 81 -1.87 7.57 6.42
CA TYR A 81 -1.90 6.77 5.22
C TYR A 81 -3.13 7.10 4.36
N LYS A 82 -4.34 7.07 4.93
CA LYS A 82 -5.60 7.30 4.21
C LYS A 82 -5.65 8.68 3.53
N VAL A 83 -5.24 9.72 4.25
CA VAL A 83 -5.34 11.11 3.77
C VAL A 83 -4.18 11.50 2.87
N ALA A 84 -2.96 11.12 3.21
CA ALA A 84 -1.76 11.63 2.54
C ALA A 84 -1.31 10.72 1.38
N ILE A 85 -1.16 9.42 1.64
CA ILE A 85 -0.56 8.47 0.67
C ILE A 85 -1.63 7.77 -0.16
N GLY A 86 -2.65 7.20 0.48
CA GLY A 86 -3.74 6.47 -0.18
C GLY A 86 -4.62 7.33 -1.09
N SER A 87 -4.66 8.65 -0.86
CA SER A 87 -5.29 9.61 -1.75
C SER A 87 -4.41 10.00 -2.96
N GLY A 88 -3.12 9.68 -2.93
CA GLY A 88 -2.13 10.09 -3.92
C GLY A 88 -1.58 11.51 -3.75
N VAL A 89 -2.03 12.29 -2.75
CA VAL A 89 -1.64 13.70 -2.61
C VAL A 89 -0.17 13.86 -2.23
N ALA A 90 0.29 13.16 -1.20
CA ALA A 90 1.66 13.28 -0.70
C ALA A 90 2.75 12.95 -1.74
N PRO A 91 2.72 11.80 -2.45
CA PRO A 91 3.74 11.51 -3.45
C PRO A 91 3.79 12.58 -4.54
N LEU A 92 2.64 13.06 -5.03
CA LEU A 92 2.59 14.11 -6.06
C LEU A 92 3.15 15.46 -5.58
N VAL A 93 2.87 15.85 -4.33
CA VAL A 93 3.42 17.09 -3.75
C VAL A 93 4.94 16.98 -3.60
N ILE A 94 5.45 15.82 -3.18
CA ILE A 94 6.89 15.58 -3.09
C ILE A 94 7.52 15.61 -4.48
N PHE A 95 6.90 14.96 -5.47
CA PHE A 95 7.36 14.94 -6.86
C PHE A 95 7.36 16.34 -7.49
N MET A 96 6.38 17.18 -7.17
CA MET A 96 6.38 18.60 -7.53
C MET A 96 7.60 19.33 -6.95
N GLY A 97 7.97 19.03 -5.70
CA GLY A 97 9.19 19.55 -5.07
C GLY A 97 10.46 19.10 -5.79
N VAL A 98 10.56 17.83 -6.20
CA VAL A 98 11.66 17.32 -7.03
C VAL A 98 11.75 18.11 -8.34
N GLY A 99 10.63 18.33 -9.02
CA GLY A 99 10.57 19.15 -10.23
C GLY A 99 11.05 20.59 -10.00
N ALA A 100 10.65 21.22 -8.89
CA ALA A 100 11.07 22.57 -8.53
C ALA A 100 12.58 22.69 -8.21
N MET A 101 13.21 21.61 -7.77
CA MET A 101 14.65 21.54 -7.46
C MET A 101 15.50 21.05 -8.64
N THR A 102 14.89 20.66 -9.77
CA THR A 102 15.60 20.08 -10.92
C THR A 102 16.14 21.18 -11.85
N ASP A 103 17.45 21.18 -12.11
CA ASP A 103 18.07 22.02 -13.13
C ASP A 103 18.04 21.35 -14.51
N PHE A 104 17.42 22.01 -15.48
CA PHE A 104 17.31 21.53 -16.86
C PHE A 104 18.46 22.02 -17.76
N GLY A 105 19.30 22.94 -17.31
CA GLY A 105 20.41 23.50 -18.09
C GLY A 105 21.33 22.43 -18.70
N PRO A 106 21.85 21.46 -17.91
CA PRO A 106 22.67 20.36 -18.43
C PRO A 106 21.94 19.45 -19.43
N LEU A 107 20.65 19.21 -19.21
CA LEU A 107 19.82 18.37 -20.08
C LEU A 107 19.59 19.02 -21.45
N LEU A 108 19.30 20.32 -21.45
CA LEU A 108 19.05 21.10 -22.65
C LEU A 108 20.34 21.34 -23.45
N ALA A 109 21.49 21.46 -22.77
CA ALA A 109 22.80 21.64 -23.41
C ALA A 109 23.24 20.41 -24.23
N ASN A 110 22.88 19.19 -23.81
CA ASN A 110 23.13 17.98 -24.58
C ASN A 110 21.92 17.04 -24.57
N PRO A 111 20.96 17.23 -25.48
CA PRO A 111 19.72 16.44 -25.52
C PRO A 111 19.94 14.94 -25.74
N ARG A 112 21.10 14.51 -26.25
CA ARG A 112 21.42 13.08 -26.42
C ARG A 112 21.49 12.34 -25.08
N THR A 113 21.73 13.05 -23.98
CA THR A 113 21.70 12.48 -22.62
C THR A 113 20.32 11.94 -22.23
N LEU A 114 19.24 12.43 -22.84
CA LEU A 114 17.90 11.85 -22.67
C LEU A 114 17.84 10.36 -23.07
N LEU A 115 18.64 9.94 -24.06
CA LEU A 115 18.69 8.53 -24.48
C LEU A 115 19.31 7.63 -23.41
N LEU A 116 20.25 8.14 -22.61
CA LEU A 116 20.78 7.41 -21.45
C LEU A 116 19.69 7.25 -20.38
N GLY A 117 18.86 8.27 -20.17
CA GLY A 117 17.69 8.19 -19.30
C GLY A 117 16.69 7.13 -19.76
N ALA A 118 16.43 7.03 -21.06
CA ALA A 118 15.57 5.98 -21.62
C ALA A 118 16.15 4.57 -21.39
N ALA A 119 17.46 4.39 -21.57
CA ALA A 119 18.12 3.11 -21.32
C ALA A 119 18.14 2.76 -19.82
N ALA A 120 18.24 3.74 -18.92
CA ALA A 120 18.19 3.51 -17.47
C ALA A 120 16.85 2.90 -17.02
N GLN A 121 15.74 3.21 -17.71
CA GLN A 121 14.42 2.63 -17.41
C GLN A 121 14.30 1.14 -17.78
N PHE A 122 15.26 0.57 -18.51
CA PHE A 122 15.28 -0.88 -18.76
C PHE A 122 15.35 -1.69 -17.45
N GLY A 123 15.95 -1.12 -16.39
CA GLY A 123 15.97 -1.71 -15.06
C GLY A 123 14.58 -2.02 -14.48
N ILE A 124 13.57 -1.22 -14.83
CA ILE A 124 12.18 -1.48 -14.43
C ILE A 124 11.69 -2.77 -15.07
N PHE A 125 11.80 -2.88 -16.40
CA PHE A 125 11.32 -4.04 -17.14
C PHE A 125 12.07 -5.32 -16.76
N ALA A 126 13.38 -5.24 -16.58
CA ALA A 126 14.20 -6.36 -16.13
C ALA A 126 13.73 -6.86 -14.74
N THR A 127 13.45 -5.94 -13.82
CA THR A 127 12.96 -6.27 -12.48
C THR A 127 11.56 -6.91 -12.51
N VAL A 128 10.63 -6.39 -13.33
CA VAL A 128 9.29 -6.99 -13.52
C VAL A 128 9.41 -8.41 -14.07
N LEU A 129 10.22 -8.61 -15.12
CA LEU A 129 10.45 -9.94 -15.68
C LEU A 129 11.08 -10.89 -14.66
N GLY A 130 12.01 -10.40 -13.84
CA GLY A 130 12.59 -11.15 -12.73
C GLY A 130 11.53 -11.60 -11.72
N ALA A 131 10.66 -10.69 -11.25
CA ALA A 131 9.58 -11.02 -10.32
C ALA A 131 8.59 -12.03 -10.90
N LEU A 132 8.19 -11.89 -12.16
CA LEU A 132 7.32 -12.85 -12.85
C LEU A 132 8.02 -14.20 -13.05
N THR A 133 9.33 -14.21 -13.28
CA THR A 133 10.12 -15.43 -13.40
C THR A 133 10.21 -16.19 -12.07
N LEU A 134 10.38 -15.47 -10.94
CA LEU A 134 10.31 -16.07 -9.60
C LEU A 134 8.96 -16.71 -9.32
N ASN A 135 7.87 -16.09 -9.78
CA ASN A 135 6.53 -16.67 -9.73
C ASN A 135 6.39 -17.90 -10.63
N TYR A 136 6.90 -17.84 -11.86
CA TYR A 136 6.88 -18.97 -12.81
C TYR A 136 7.61 -20.21 -12.27
N PHE A 137 8.76 -20.03 -11.61
CA PHE A 137 9.49 -21.13 -10.97
C PHE A 137 8.88 -21.60 -9.64
N GLY A 138 7.75 -21.02 -9.20
CA GLY A 138 7.06 -21.42 -7.98
C GLY A 138 7.83 -21.12 -6.69
N LEU A 139 8.82 -20.23 -6.74
CA LEU A 139 9.63 -19.87 -5.56
C LEU A 139 8.84 -18.93 -4.63
N ILE A 140 8.27 -17.87 -5.20
CA ILE A 140 7.49 -16.86 -4.48
C ILE A 140 6.34 -16.41 -5.40
N SER A 141 5.13 -16.37 -4.87
CA SER A 141 3.95 -15.95 -5.64
C SER A 141 3.92 -14.43 -5.78
N PHE A 142 4.00 -13.94 -7.02
CA PHE A 142 3.79 -12.53 -7.37
C PHE A 142 2.69 -12.42 -8.41
N THR A 143 1.63 -11.68 -8.07
CA THR A 143 0.65 -11.25 -9.08
C THR A 143 1.28 -10.20 -10.01
N LEU A 144 0.72 -10.03 -11.21
CA LEU A 144 1.21 -9.03 -12.15
C LEU A 144 1.21 -7.60 -11.57
N PRO A 145 0.17 -7.13 -10.86
CA PRO A 145 0.20 -5.81 -10.21
C PRO A 145 1.29 -5.66 -9.16
N GLN A 146 1.56 -6.70 -8.36
CA GLN A 146 2.66 -6.70 -7.38
C GLN A 146 4.03 -6.66 -8.07
N ALA A 147 4.22 -7.48 -9.10
CA ALA A 147 5.46 -7.49 -9.89
C ALA A 147 5.73 -6.13 -10.55
N ALA A 148 4.68 -5.46 -11.06
CA ALA A 148 4.78 -4.12 -11.62
C ALA A 148 5.24 -3.08 -10.58
N ALA A 149 4.69 -3.11 -9.37
CA ALA A 149 5.10 -2.21 -8.29
C ALA A 149 6.57 -2.43 -7.86
N ILE A 150 7.03 -3.69 -7.79
CA ILE A 150 8.44 -4.03 -7.52
C ILE A 150 9.35 -3.48 -8.62
N GLY A 151 8.89 -3.54 -9.88
CA GLY A 151 9.60 -3.03 -11.04
C GLY A 151 10.08 -1.59 -10.89
N ILE A 152 9.25 -0.71 -10.35
CA ILE A 152 9.52 0.73 -10.26
C ILE A 152 10.78 1.05 -9.43
N ILE A 153 11.19 0.16 -8.52
CA ILE A 153 12.46 0.28 -7.79
C ILE A 153 13.66 0.42 -8.75
N GLY A 154 13.60 -0.24 -9.91
CA GLY A 154 14.63 -0.16 -10.95
C GLY A 154 14.76 1.22 -11.60
N GLY A 155 13.77 2.10 -11.44
CA GLY A 155 13.84 3.50 -11.88
C GLY A 155 14.58 4.42 -10.91
N ALA A 156 14.88 3.94 -9.70
CA ALA A 156 15.54 4.70 -8.62
C ALA A 156 14.85 6.03 -8.25
N ASP A 157 13.54 6.13 -8.51
CA ASP A 157 12.71 7.28 -8.16
C ASP A 157 11.69 6.85 -7.11
N GLY A 158 11.64 7.58 -6.01
CA GLY A 158 10.91 7.21 -4.79
C GLY A 158 9.52 7.85 -4.67
N PRO A 159 9.38 9.17 -4.87
CA PRO A 159 8.09 9.88 -4.88
C PRO A 159 7.18 9.49 -6.06
#